data_AF-A0A7I9WX65-F1
#
_entry.id   AF-A0A7I9WX65-F1
#
_cell.length_a   1.000
_cell.length_b   1.000
_cell.length_c   1.000
_cell.angle_alpha   90.00
_cell.angle_beta   90.00
_cell.angle_gamma   90.00
#
_symmetry.space_group_name_H-M   'P 1'
#
loop_
_entity.id
_entity.type
_entity.pdbx_description
1 polymer ?
#
loop_
_entity_poly.entity_id
_entity_poly.type
_entity_poly.pdbx_seq_one_letter_code
_entity_poly.pdbx_strand_id
1 'polypeptide(L)'
;MDRLARSMLQLLGEDHEDHHTPAEADGHAGGSWRKAPDFASDPDRAAAVKAASAQDRERYLTAGLAPVDCRFCHATVAVKKLGPGHTAVQWNSEATRRCAVFEQVRAEGGSSSRSRNCPRLSDSIKHAVAEGCLEEISSAPSPGDG
;
A
#
# COMPACT_ATOMS: atom_id res chain seq x y z
N MET A 1 10.33 -44.79 7.12
CA MET A 1 9.77 -43.45 6.79
C MET A 1 9.05 -43.46 5.43
N ASP A 2 9.40 -44.36 4.50
CA ASP A 2 8.81 -44.42 3.15
C ASP A 2 7.33 -44.83 3.05
N ARG A 3 6.78 -45.48 4.08
CA ARG A 3 5.37 -45.90 4.08
C ARG A 3 4.40 -44.73 4.30
N LEU A 4 4.82 -43.74 5.09
CA LEU A 4 4.02 -42.52 5.34
C LEU A 4 4.03 -41.60 4.12
N ALA A 5 5.18 -41.46 3.45
CA ALA A 5 5.31 -40.67 2.22
C ALA A 5 4.41 -41.21 1.08
N ARG A 6 4.31 -42.54 0.96
CA ARG A 6 3.45 -43.19 -0.06
C ARG A 6 1.96 -43.07 0.27
N SER A 7 1.60 -43.07 1.56
CA SER A 7 0.22 -42.86 2.02
C SER A 7 -0.28 -41.43 1.81
N MET A 8 0.62 -40.43 1.88
CA MET A 8 0.25 -39.04 1.59
C MET A 8 0.04 -38.81 0.09
N LEU A 9 0.79 -39.52 -0.77
CA LEU A 9 0.63 -39.39 -2.23
C LEU A 9 -0.70 -40.00 -2.74
N GLN A 10 -1.25 -41.01 -2.07
CA GLN A 10 -2.53 -41.65 -2.43
C GLN A 10 -3.77 -40.86 -1.99
N LEU A 11 -3.63 -39.93 -1.03
CA LEU A 11 -4.72 -39.06 -0.58
C LEU A 11 -4.92 -37.84 -1.50
N LEU A 12 -3.98 -37.59 -2.41
CA LEU A 12 -4.05 -36.53 -3.42
C LEU A 12 -4.58 -37.02 -4.79
N GLY A 13 -5.44 -38.06 -4.75
CA GLY A 13 -6.42 -38.44 -5.77
C GLY A 13 -6.16 -37.98 -7.20
N GLU A 14 -5.71 -38.91 -8.02
CA GLU A 14 -5.85 -38.88 -9.47
C GLU A 14 -7.34 -38.96 -9.87
N ASP A 15 -7.67 -38.22 -10.95
CA ASP A 15 -8.86 -38.21 -11.82
C ASP A 15 -10.15 -37.46 -11.44
N HIS A 16 -10.48 -36.43 -12.23
CA HIS A 16 -11.67 -36.49 -13.09
C HIS A 16 -11.49 -35.59 -14.33
N GLU A 17 -11.64 -36.21 -15.50
CA GLU A 17 -11.78 -35.57 -16.81
C GLU A 17 -12.88 -34.50 -16.80
N ASP A 18 -12.54 -33.26 -17.17
CA ASP A 18 -13.49 -32.31 -17.73
C ASP A 18 -13.15 -32.08 -19.20
N HIS A 19 -14.02 -32.62 -20.03
CA HIS A 19 -14.01 -32.58 -21.49
C HIS A 19 -14.15 -31.14 -22.00
N HIS A 20 -13.05 -30.41 -22.13
CA HIS A 20 -13.01 -29.19 -22.93
C HIS A 20 -12.38 -29.48 -24.29
N THR A 21 -13.24 -29.56 -25.30
CA THR A 21 -12.87 -29.62 -26.71
C THR A 21 -11.90 -28.48 -27.06
N PRO A 22 -10.77 -28.79 -27.73
CA PRO A 22 -9.79 -27.77 -28.11
C PRO A 22 -10.30 -27.01 -29.34
N ALA A 23 -10.80 -25.79 -29.15
CA ALA A 23 -10.90 -24.83 -30.23
C ALA A 23 -9.50 -24.24 -30.48
N GLU A 24 -8.85 -24.81 -31.49
CA GLU A 24 -7.67 -24.37 -32.24
C GLU A 24 -6.80 -23.26 -31.62
N ALA A 25 -5.65 -23.72 -31.11
CA ALA A 25 -4.54 -22.87 -30.72
C ALA A 25 -3.87 -22.28 -31.96
N ASP A 26 -4.01 -20.97 -32.16
CA ASP A 26 -2.94 -20.18 -32.76
C ASP A 26 -1.89 -19.94 -31.67
N GLY A 27 -0.72 -20.54 -31.89
CA GLY A 27 0.36 -20.62 -30.91
C GLY A 27 0.88 -19.26 -30.47
N HIS A 28 1.55 -19.25 -29.31
CA HIS A 28 2.98 -18.91 -29.16
C HIS A 28 3.39 -19.11 -27.68
N ALA A 29 4.44 -19.91 -27.49
CA ALA A 29 5.47 -19.94 -26.44
C ALA A 29 5.14 -19.52 -24.99
N GLY A 30 5.60 -20.34 -24.03
CA GLY A 30 5.61 -19.99 -22.61
C GLY A 30 6.21 -18.60 -22.35
N GLY A 31 5.39 -17.67 -21.84
CA GLY A 31 5.78 -16.29 -21.60
C GLY A 31 4.62 -15.44 -21.09
N SER A 32 4.89 -14.63 -20.07
CA SER A 32 4.04 -13.57 -19.51
C SER A 32 2.70 -14.02 -18.92
N TRP A 33 2.73 -14.62 -17.72
CA TRP A 33 1.53 -14.62 -16.89
C TRP A 33 1.27 -13.20 -16.37
N ARG A 34 0.64 -12.35 -17.18
CA ARG A 34 -0.08 -11.19 -16.65
C ARG A 34 -1.44 -11.69 -16.19
N LYS A 35 -1.80 -11.43 -14.93
CA LYS A 35 -3.16 -11.72 -14.43
C LYS A 35 -4.23 -10.84 -15.07
N ALA A 36 -3.84 -9.74 -15.72
CA ALA A 36 -4.73 -8.82 -16.41
C ALA A 36 -4.28 -8.61 -17.87
N PRO A 37 -5.21 -8.51 -18.84
CA PRO A 37 -4.89 -8.16 -20.22
C PRO A 37 -4.21 -6.79 -20.33
N ASP A 38 -3.37 -6.58 -21.33
CA ASP A 38 -2.70 -5.29 -21.57
C ASP A 38 -3.48 -4.34 -22.50
N PHE A 39 -4.58 -4.82 -23.10
CA PHE A 39 -5.42 -4.09 -24.04
C PHE A 39 -4.64 -3.47 -25.21
N ALA A 40 -3.54 -4.09 -25.65
CA ALA A 40 -2.68 -3.53 -26.69
C ALA A 40 -3.39 -3.27 -28.03
N SER A 41 -4.45 -4.03 -28.34
CA SER A 41 -5.28 -3.87 -29.54
C SER A 41 -6.38 -2.81 -29.40
N ASP A 42 -6.58 -2.23 -28.21
CA ASP A 42 -7.64 -1.29 -27.89
C ASP A 42 -7.07 -0.12 -27.05
N PRO A 43 -6.54 0.94 -27.72
CA PRO A 43 -5.87 2.02 -27.03
C PRO A 43 -6.80 2.84 -26.12
N ASP A 44 -8.09 2.95 -26.48
CA ASP A 44 -9.08 3.67 -25.68
C ASP A 44 -9.37 2.92 -24.38
N ARG A 45 -9.53 1.60 -24.44
CA ARG A 45 -9.67 0.76 -23.26
C ARG A 45 -8.41 0.74 -22.41
N ALA A 46 -7.23 0.69 -23.02
CA ALA A 46 -5.95 0.78 -22.30
C ALA A 46 -5.82 2.12 -21.55
N ALA A 47 -6.25 3.23 -22.17
CA ALA A 47 -6.27 4.55 -21.55
C ALA A 47 -7.28 4.63 -20.40
N ALA A 48 -8.49 4.10 -20.59
CA ALA A 48 -9.53 4.06 -19.55
C ALA A 48 -9.08 3.27 -18.32
N VAL A 49 -8.46 2.10 -18.50
CA VAL A 49 -7.94 1.27 -17.39
C VAL A 49 -6.79 1.97 -16.68
N LYS A 50 -5.92 2.68 -17.40
CA LYS A 50 -4.83 3.46 -16.80
C LYS A 50 -5.38 4.62 -15.96
N ALA A 51 -6.40 5.32 -16.46
CA ALA A 51 -7.05 6.40 -15.74
C ALA A 51 -7.75 5.89 -14.47
N ALA A 52 -8.50 4.79 -14.57
CA ALA A 52 -9.14 4.14 -13.42
C ALA A 52 -8.11 3.69 -12.37
N SER A 53 -7.02 3.03 -12.81
CA SER A 53 -5.91 2.64 -11.92
C SER A 53 -5.26 3.85 -11.23
N ALA A 54 -5.13 4.98 -11.93
CA ALA A 54 -4.57 6.19 -11.36
C ALA A 54 -5.52 6.81 -10.30
N GLN A 55 -6.82 6.84 -10.57
CA GLN A 55 -7.83 7.32 -9.62
C GLN A 55 -7.92 6.43 -8.38
N ASP A 56 -7.87 5.11 -8.57
CA ASP A 56 -7.83 4.15 -7.47
C ASP A 56 -6.60 4.38 -6.59
N ARG A 57 -5.40 4.45 -7.21
CA ARG A 57 -4.16 4.74 -6.50
C ARG A 57 -4.21 6.05 -5.71
N GLU A 58 -4.74 7.12 -6.31
CA GLU A 58 -4.92 8.40 -5.62
C GLU A 58 -5.81 8.22 -4.38
N ARG A 59 -6.98 7.59 -4.53
CA ARG A 59 -7.89 7.30 -3.42
C ARG A 59 -7.20 6.51 -2.30
N TYR A 60 -6.47 5.45 -2.63
CA TYR A 60 -5.76 4.63 -1.65
C TYR A 60 -4.67 5.42 -0.92
N LEU A 61 -3.91 6.26 -1.63
CA LEU A 61 -2.73 6.92 -1.09
C LEU A 61 -3.02 8.25 -0.40
N THR A 62 -4.12 8.94 -0.71
CA THR A 62 -4.33 10.32 -0.24
C THR A 62 -5.65 10.55 0.48
N ALA A 63 -6.65 9.66 0.34
CA ALA A 63 -7.99 9.90 0.90
C ALA A 63 -7.99 10.03 2.43
N GLY A 64 -8.38 11.21 2.91
CA GLY A 64 -8.48 11.54 4.34
C GLY A 64 -7.15 11.85 5.00
N LEU A 65 -6.06 11.97 4.24
CA LEU A 65 -4.81 12.51 4.78
C LEU A 65 -4.81 14.03 4.71
N ALA A 66 -4.44 14.67 5.81
CA ALA A 66 -4.20 16.11 5.88
C ALA A 66 -2.71 16.39 6.14
N PRO A 67 -2.16 17.48 5.58
CA PRO A 67 -0.79 17.87 5.88
C PRO A 67 -0.68 18.34 7.34
N VAL A 68 0.35 17.87 8.04
CA VAL A 68 0.71 18.32 9.39
C VAL A 68 2.19 18.66 9.42
N ASP A 69 2.48 19.88 9.87
CA ASP A 69 3.85 20.33 10.10
C ASP A 69 4.30 19.97 11.51
N CYS A 70 5.47 19.34 11.61
CA CYS A 70 6.13 19.20 12.91
C CYS A 70 6.50 20.59 13.43
N ARG A 71 5.95 21.01 14.56
CA ARG A 71 6.21 22.34 15.17
C ARG A 71 7.65 22.53 15.66
N PHE A 72 8.46 21.46 15.66
CA PHE A 72 9.86 21.50 16.08
C PHE A 72 10.85 21.56 14.90
N CYS A 73 10.70 20.68 13.91
CA CYS A 73 11.64 20.58 12.78
C CYS A 73 11.04 21.00 11.42
N HIS A 74 9.78 21.43 11.40
CA HIS A 74 9.05 21.90 10.21
C HIS A 74 9.01 20.88 9.06
N ALA A 75 9.19 19.59 9.36
CA ALA A 75 8.93 18.53 8.41
C ALA A 75 7.41 18.38 8.22
N THR A 76 6.94 18.51 6.98
CA THR A 76 5.53 18.32 6.60
C THR A 76 5.26 16.87 6.24
N VAL A 77 4.36 16.22 6.96
CA VAL A 77 3.92 14.85 6.71
C VAL A 77 2.42 14.82 6.40
N ALA A 78 1.95 13.76 5.76
CA ALA A 78 0.53 13.55 5.56
C ALA A 78 0.00 12.61 6.67
N VAL A 79 -1.06 13.01 7.36
CA VAL A 79 -1.57 12.32 8.55
C VAL A 79 -3.06 12.04 8.42
N LYS A 80 -3.47 10.82 8.81
CA LYS A 80 -4.87 10.43 8.95
C LYS A 80 -5.08 9.76 10.30
N LYS A 81 -6.08 10.21 11.05
CA LYS A 81 -6.49 9.55 12.29
C LYS A 81 -7.55 8.49 11.99
N LEU A 82 -7.30 7.28 12.46
CA LEU A 82 -8.18 6.12 12.25
C LEU A 82 -8.96 5.74 13.53
N GLY A 83 -8.62 6.36 14.65
CA GLY A 83 -9.26 6.13 15.94
C GLY A 83 -8.37 6.52 17.13
N PRO A 84 -8.80 6.24 18.35
CA PRO A 84 -7.99 6.41 19.55
C PRO A 84 -6.70 5.58 19.46
N GLY A 85 -5.54 6.23 19.59
CA GLY A 85 -4.23 5.55 19.49
C GLY A 85 -3.82 5.06 18.08
N HIS A 86 -4.70 5.17 17.08
CA HIS A 86 -4.43 4.75 15.70
C HIS A 86 -4.30 5.95 14.77
N THR A 87 -3.07 6.18 14.31
CA THR A 87 -2.72 7.27 13.38
C THR A 87 -1.88 6.71 12.24
N ALA A 88 -2.33 6.91 11.00
CA ALA A 88 -1.52 6.70 9.82
C ALA A 88 -0.69 7.97 9.54
N VAL A 89 0.62 7.81 9.39
CA VAL A 89 1.54 8.90 9.07
C VAL A 89 2.33 8.51 7.83
N GLN A 90 2.16 9.26 6.76
CA GLN A 90 2.93 9.09 5.54
C GLN A 90 4.08 10.09 5.49
N TRP A 91 5.28 9.53 5.36
CA TRP A 91 6.52 10.28 5.23
C TRP A 91 6.94 10.31 3.77
N ASN A 92 7.25 11.50 3.27
CA ASN A 92 7.93 11.67 1.99
C ASN A 92 9.46 11.83 2.22
N SER A 93 10.23 11.78 1.13
CA SER A 93 11.69 11.88 1.19
C SER A 93 12.16 13.22 1.77
N GLU A 94 11.42 14.30 1.54
CA GLU A 94 11.75 15.64 1.99
C GLU A 94 11.57 15.79 3.51
N ALA A 95 10.43 15.36 4.04
CA ALA A 95 10.12 15.32 5.47
C ALA A 95 11.12 14.43 6.23
N THR A 96 11.45 13.26 5.64
CA THR A 96 12.42 12.33 6.23
C THR A 96 13.79 12.97 6.34
N ARG A 97 14.23 13.75 5.34
CA ARG A 97 15.51 14.48 5.37
C ARG A 97 15.51 15.60 6.42
N ARG A 98 14.45 16.43 6.48
CA ARG A 98 14.35 17.57 7.42
C ARG A 98 14.17 17.20 8.88
N CYS A 99 13.71 15.99 9.18
CA CYS A 99 13.43 15.60 10.54
C CYS A 99 14.71 15.55 11.40
N ALA A 100 14.81 16.47 12.37
CA ALA A 100 15.96 16.55 13.29
C ALA A 100 16.19 15.27 14.12
N VAL A 101 15.12 14.55 14.50
CA VAL A 101 15.26 13.27 15.22
C VAL A 101 15.87 12.20 14.32
N PHE A 102 15.43 12.14 13.07
CA PHE A 102 15.99 11.19 12.11
C PHE A 102 17.42 11.57 11.70
N GLU A 103 17.74 12.85 11.70
CA GLU A 103 19.10 13.34 11.50
C GLU A 103 20.03 12.89 12.63
N GLN A 104 19.62 13.04 13.88
CA GLN A 104 20.38 12.53 15.01
C GLN A 104 20.59 11.00 14.90
N VAL A 105 19.54 10.23 14.61
CA VAL A 105 19.65 8.77 14.41
C VAL A 105 20.67 8.43 13.32
N ARG A 106 20.66 9.17 12.20
CA ARG A 106 21.61 8.97 11.10
C ARG A 106 23.04 9.33 11.52
N ALA A 107 23.23 10.40 12.29
CA ALA A 107 24.52 10.82 12.81
C ALA A 107 25.13 9.79 13.79
N GLU A 108 24.28 9.10 14.56
CA GLU A 108 24.67 8.01 15.46
C GLU A 108 24.93 6.68 14.70
N GLY A 109 24.85 6.68 13.36
CA GLY A 109 25.04 5.49 12.53
C GLY A 109 23.82 4.58 12.44
N GLY A 110 22.67 5.01 12.96
CA GLY A 110 21.40 4.30 12.91
C GLY A 110 20.65 4.49 11.58
N SER A 111 19.62 3.67 11.37
CA SER A 111 18.70 3.80 10.22
C SER A 111 17.39 4.42 10.68
N SER A 112 17.07 5.60 10.16
CA SER A 112 15.80 6.29 10.45
C SER A 112 14.57 5.50 10.03
N SER A 113 14.70 4.59 9.05
CA SER A 113 13.61 3.71 8.61
C SER A 113 13.16 2.70 9.68
N ARG A 114 14.01 2.43 10.67
CA ARG A 114 13.70 1.54 11.80
C ARG A 114 13.24 2.30 13.05
N SER A 115 13.27 3.64 13.02
CA SER A 115 12.79 4.46 14.12
C SER A 115 11.26 4.44 14.16
N ARG A 116 10.68 4.18 15.34
CA ARG A 116 9.22 4.06 15.51
C ARG A 116 8.44 5.28 14.99
N ASN A 117 8.85 6.49 15.36
CA ASN A 117 8.35 7.77 14.85
C ASN A 117 9.13 8.95 15.48
N CYS A 118 8.95 10.18 14.97
CA CYS A 118 9.46 11.39 15.61
C CYS A 118 8.55 11.81 16.80
N PRO A 119 9.00 11.73 18.07
CA PRO A 119 8.16 12.05 19.22
C PRO A 119 7.60 13.49 19.17
N ARG A 120 8.39 14.45 18.64
CA ARG A 120 7.96 15.85 18.45
C ARG A 120 6.81 15.98 17.44
N LEU A 121 6.80 15.14 16.41
CA LEU A 121 5.71 15.09 15.45
C LEU A 121 4.43 14.55 16.11
N SER A 122 4.54 13.53 16.97
CA SER A 122 3.37 12.99 17.68
C SER A 122 2.66 14.06 18.51
N ASP A 123 3.41 14.93 19.19
CA ASP A 123 2.81 16.05 19.93
C ASP A 123 2.23 17.12 19.00
N SER A 124 2.87 17.36 17.84
CA SER A 124 2.34 18.25 16.81
C SER A 124 1.01 17.75 16.23
N ILE A 125 0.87 16.44 16.04
CA ILE A 125 -0.38 15.79 15.60
C ILE A 125 -1.48 15.97 16.65
N LYS A 126 -1.21 15.70 17.93
CA LYS A 126 -2.19 15.91 19.02
C LYS A 126 -2.66 17.36 19.06
N HIS A 127 -1.73 18.30 18.88
CA HIS A 127 -2.06 19.71 18.83
C HIS A 127 -2.93 20.05 17.60
N ALA A 128 -2.59 19.55 16.41
CA ALA A 128 -3.40 19.77 15.21
C ALA A 128 -4.84 19.25 15.38
N VAL A 129 -5.03 18.14 16.10
CA VAL A 129 -6.38 17.65 16.45
C VAL A 129 -7.09 18.57 17.43
N ALA A 130 -6.39 19.01 18.48
CA ALA A 130 -6.97 19.91 19.49
C ALA A 130 -7.42 21.26 18.91
N GLU A 131 -6.69 21.79 17.91
CA GLU A 131 -7.05 23.03 17.20
C GLU A 131 -8.10 22.82 16.09
N GLY A 132 -8.50 21.58 15.81
CA GLY A 132 -9.42 21.26 14.72
C GLY A 132 -8.80 21.33 13.32
N CYS A 133 -7.47 21.47 13.20
CA CYS A 133 -6.75 21.41 11.93
C CYS A 133 -6.64 19.97 11.38
N LEU A 134 -6.79 18.96 12.23
CA LEU A 134 -6.84 17.55 11.87
C LEU A 134 -8.05 16.89 12.52
N GLU A 135 -8.81 16.10 11.76
CA GLU A 135 -9.93 15.33 12.32
C GLU A 135 -9.44 14.31 13.37
N GLU A 136 -10.14 14.16 14.50
CA GLU A 136 -9.83 13.13 15.50
C GLU A 136 -10.07 11.71 14.97
N ILE A 137 -11.03 11.55 14.06
CA ILE A 137 -11.28 10.33 13.29
C ILE A 137 -11.61 10.79 11.88
N SER A 138 -10.88 10.30 10.89
CA SER A 138 -11.09 10.72 9.51
C SER A 138 -12.42 10.21 8.98
N SER A 139 -13.16 11.10 8.34
CA SER A 139 -14.44 10.81 7.70
C SER A 139 -14.30 10.20 6.31
N ALA A 140 -13.07 10.12 5.77
CA ALA A 140 -12.83 9.63 4.42
C ALA A 140 -13.13 8.12 4.31
N PRO A 141 -13.86 7.68 3.27
CA PRO A 141 -14.26 6.28 3.10
C PRO A 141 -13.03 5.37 3.04
N SER A 142 -13.21 4.12 3.48
CA SER A 142 -12.17 3.12 3.34
C SER A 142 -11.94 2.84 1.85
N PRO A 143 -10.68 2.61 1.45
CA PRO A 143 -10.40 2.16 0.10
C PRO A 143 -11.12 0.84 -0.19
N GLY A 144 -11.89 0.77 -1.28
CA GLY A 144 -12.61 -0.43 -1.71
C GLY A 144 -14.14 -0.39 -1.61
N ASP A 145 -14.72 0.61 -0.94
CA ASP A 145 -16.19 0.75 -0.78
C ASP A 145 -16.87 1.56 -1.91
N GLY A 146 -16.29 1.59 -3.12
CA GLY A 146 -16.71 2.47 -4.24
C GLY A 146 -17.10 1.73 -5.50
#